data_AF-A0A5C6XI44-F1
#
_entry.id   AF-A0A5C6XI44-F1
#
_cell.length_a   1.000
_cell.length_b   1.000
_cell.length_c   1.000
_cell.angle_alpha   90.00
_cell.angle_beta   90.00
_cell.angle_gamma   90.00
#
_symmetry.space_group_name_H-M   'P 1'
#
loop_
_entity.id
_entity.type
_entity.pdbx_description
1 polymer ?
#
loop_
_entity_poly.entity_id
_entity_poly.type
_entity_poly.pdbx_seq_one_letter_code
_entity_poly.pdbx_strand_id
1 'polypeptide(L)'
;MSAQLLEPAAEIPGFRVGHCPQCQRAVLAARDLEGDELVEVCMHCSCNLTSGAPQTLRWVEAADLVELGYFVDGFEPEDCDSHGGCRDGACGVRQPA
;
A
#
# COMPACT_ATOMS: atom_id res chain seq x y z
N MET A 1 -33.17 -25.02 3.51
CA MET A 1 -31.87 -24.89 2.82
C MET A 1 -31.50 -23.43 2.86
N SER A 2 -30.57 -23.06 3.73
CA SER A 2 -30.20 -21.67 3.96
C SER A 2 -29.35 -21.18 2.78
N ALA A 3 -29.86 -20.17 2.06
CA ALA A 3 -29.09 -19.47 1.05
C ALA A 3 -27.93 -18.75 1.73
N GLN A 4 -26.71 -19.24 1.51
CA GLN A 4 -25.51 -18.49 1.84
C GLN A 4 -25.47 -17.32 0.87
N LEU A 5 -25.77 -16.13 1.38
CA LEU A 5 -25.44 -14.87 0.71
C LEU A 5 -23.91 -14.85 0.61
N LEU A 6 -23.37 -15.24 -0.55
CA LEU A 6 -22.00 -14.86 -0.89
C LEU A 6 -22.03 -13.34 -1.02
N GLU A 7 -21.57 -12.65 0.02
CA GLU A 7 -21.18 -11.25 -0.12
C GLU A 7 -20.12 -11.20 -1.23
N PRO A 8 -20.31 -10.39 -2.29
CA PRO A 8 -19.28 -10.26 -3.30
C PRO A 8 -18.01 -9.82 -2.57
N ALA A 9 -16.91 -10.55 -2.79
CA ALA A 9 -15.60 -10.13 -2.32
C ALA A 9 -15.46 -8.65 -2.73
N ALA A 10 -15.36 -7.76 -1.76
CA ALA A 10 -15.26 -6.35 -2.02
C ALA A 10 -14.10 -6.17 -3.00
N GLU A 11 -14.39 -5.73 -4.23
CA GLU A 11 -13.35 -5.38 -5.19
C GLU A 11 -12.46 -4.36 -4.48
N ILE A 12 -11.24 -4.76 -4.14
CA ILE A 12 -10.31 -3.88 -3.43
C ILE A 12 -10.03 -2.75 -4.41
N PRO A 13 -10.45 -1.50 -4.11
CA PRO A 13 -10.14 -0.40 -5.00
C PRO A 13 -8.62 -0.32 -5.12
N GLY A 14 -8.12 -0.19 -6.35
CA GLY A 14 -6.69 -0.14 -6.62
C GLY A 14 -5.97 0.91 -5.77
N PHE A 15 -4.65 0.78 -5.66
CA PHE A 15 -3.80 1.67 -4.87
C PHE A 15 -3.06 2.64 -5.78
N ARG A 16 -2.85 3.87 -5.33
CA ARG A 16 -2.17 4.89 -6.14
C ARG A 16 -0.68 4.92 -5.83
N VAL A 17 0.17 4.65 -6.83
CA VAL A 17 1.62 4.56 -6.67
C VAL A 17 2.33 5.49 -7.64
N GLY A 18 3.43 6.10 -7.21
CA GLY A 18 4.33 6.86 -8.10
C GLY A 18 5.77 6.86 -7.62
N HIS A 19 6.67 7.42 -8.43
CA HIS A 19 8.08 7.53 -8.06
C HIS A 19 8.31 8.76 -7.16
N CYS A 20 8.85 8.56 -5.97
CA CYS A 20 9.23 9.68 -5.10
C CYS A 20 10.68 10.09 -5.36
N PRO A 21 10.95 11.36 -5.71
CA PRO A 21 12.31 11.83 -5.98
C PRO A 21 13.20 11.85 -4.73
N GLN A 22 12.63 11.97 -3.54
CA GLN A 22 13.38 11.95 -2.28
C GLN A 22 13.72 10.53 -1.83
N CYS A 23 12.78 9.58 -1.99
CA CYS A 23 13.04 8.16 -1.67
C CYS A 23 13.76 7.41 -2.79
N GLN A 24 13.82 7.99 -3.99
CA GLN A 24 14.37 7.41 -5.22
C GLN A 24 13.81 6.02 -5.56
N ARG A 25 12.53 5.79 -5.25
CA ARG A 25 11.81 4.52 -5.51
C ARG A 25 10.33 4.76 -5.74
N ALA A 26 9.64 3.74 -6.25
CA ALA A 26 8.18 3.71 -6.29
C ALA A 26 7.62 3.59 -4.87
N VAL A 27 6.59 4.39 -4.57
CA VAL A 27 5.96 4.50 -3.26
C VAL A 27 4.45 4.61 -3.40
N LEU A 28 3.73 4.14 -2.37
CA LEU A 28 2.33 4.42 -2.17
C LEU A 28 2.13 5.93 -1.96
N ALA A 29 1.16 6.48 -2.69
CA ALA A 29 0.72 7.85 -2.56
C ALA A 29 -0.42 7.94 -1.55
N ALA A 30 -0.34 8.94 -0.68
CA ALA A 30 -1.43 9.36 0.19
C ALA A 30 -1.96 10.70 -0.29
N ARG A 31 -3.20 11.03 0.07
CA ARG A 31 -3.74 12.37 -0.16
C ARG A 31 -3.53 13.25 1.06
N ASP A 32 -3.09 14.47 0.81
CA ASP A 32 -2.96 15.51 1.84
C ASP A 32 -3.62 16.82 1.36
N LEU A 33 -3.90 17.72 2.29
CA LEU A 33 -4.44 19.04 2.03
C LEU A 33 -3.32 20.08 2.14
N GLU A 34 -2.89 20.64 1.01
CA GLU A 34 -1.99 21.79 0.98
C GLU A 34 -2.82 23.06 0.71
N GLY A 35 -3.18 23.78 1.78
CA GLY A 35 -4.16 24.87 1.69
C GLY A 35 -5.55 24.33 1.39
N ASP A 36 -6.15 24.75 0.27
CA ASP A 36 -7.46 24.29 -0.21
C ASP A 36 -7.36 23.26 -1.35
N GLU A 37 -6.14 22.79 -1.68
CA GLU A 37 -5.92 21.81 -2.74
C GLU A 37 -5.55 20.44 -2.18
N LEU A 38 -6.21 19.40 -2.72
CA LEU A 38 -5.83 18.01 -2.47
C LEU A 38 -4.63 17.63 -3.34
N VAL A 39 -3.54 17.30 -2.68
CA VAL A 39 -2.29 16.87 -3.32
C VAL A 39 -2.01 15.41 -3.01
N GLU A 40 -1.16 14.78 -3.82
CA GLU A 40 -0.68 13.43 -3.59
C GLU A 40 0.73 13.51 -3.03
N VAL A 41 0.97 12.86 -1.90
CA VAL A 41 2.22 12.89 -1.17
C VAL A 41 2.79 11.49 -0.97
N CYS A 42 4.10 11.39 -0.89
CA CYS A 42 4.78 10.14 -0.53
C CYS A 42 4.39 9.72 0.89
N MET A 43 3.91 8.48 1.07
CA MET A 43 3.54 7.96 2.40
C MET A 43 4.72 7.89 3.39
N HIS A 44 5.98 7.94 2.90
CA HIS A 44 7.17 7.80 3.74
C HIS A 44 7.80 9.13 4.16
N CYS A 45 7.78 10.15 3.28
CA CYS A 45 8.48 11.41 3.52
C CYS A 45 7.63 12.66 3.27
N SER A 46 6.35 12.48 2.96
CA SER A 46 5.38 13.57 2.68
C SER A 46 5.77 14.49 1.51
N CYS A 47 6.72 14.08 0.67
CA CYS A 47 7.06 14.80 -0.55
C CYS A 47 5.86 14.87 -1.50
N ASN A 48 5.50 16.07 -1.95
CA ASN A 48 4.44 16.30 -2.91
C ASN A 48 4.79 15.69 -4.28
N LEU A 49 4.12 14.60 -4.62
CA LEU A 49 4.30 13.83 -5.85
C LEU A 49 3.61 14.50 -7.06
N THR A 50 2.55 15.27 -6.82
CA THR A 50 1.81 16.00 -7.87
C THR A 50 2.66 17.10 -8.51
N SER A 51 3.52 17.75 -7.73
CA SER A 51 4.34 18.90 -8.16
C SER A 51 5.48 18.53 -9.12
N GLY A 52 6.03 17.32 -9.02
CA GLY A 52 7.23 16.91 -9.76
C GLY A 52 6.97 16.29 -11.13
N ALA A 53 5.91 15.47 -11.25
CA ALA A 53 5.46 14.88 -12.51
C ALA A 53 4.13 14.09 -12.29
N PRO A 54 2.95 14.71 -12.48
CA PRO A 54 1.67 14.06 -12.21
C PRO A 54 1.45 12.75 -12.97
N GLN A 55 2.08 12.64 -14.14
CA GLN A 55 2.07 11.47 -15.03
C GLN A 55 2.87 10.25 -14.51
N THR A 56 3.49 10.36 -13.34
CA THR A 56 4.15 9.22 -12.67
C THR A 56 3.23 8.44 -11.74
N LEU A 57 2.04 8.98 -11.43
CA LEU A 57 1.06 8.30 -10.59
C LEU A 57 0.20 7.36 -11.43
N ARG A 58 0.14 6.09 -11.02
CA ARG A 58 -0.71 5.06 -11.62
C ARG A 58 -1.47 4.29 -10.54
N TRP A 59 -2.63 3.76 -10.90
CA TRP A 59 -3.32 2.78 -10.08
C TRP A 59 -2.67 1.41 -10.26
N VAL A 60 -2.55 0.66 -9.18
CA VAL A 60 -2.00 -0.70 -9.15
C VAL A 60 -2.90 -1.59 -8.28
N GLU A 61 -2.84 -2.90 -8.47
CA GLU A 61 -3.61 -3.84 -7.68
C GLU A 61 -2.87 -4.21 -6.38
N ALA A 62 -3.56 -4.91 -5.47
CA ALA A 62 -2.97 -5.35 -4.19
C ALA A 62 -1.68 -6.17 -4.39
N ALA A 63 -1.65 -7.06 -5.39
CA ALA A 63 -0.49 -7.88 -5.71
C ALA A 63 0.76 -7.04 -6.02
N ASP A 64 0.62 -6.06 -6.92
CA ASP A 64 1.71 -5.15 -7.29
C ASP A 64 2.17 -4.30 -6.10
N LEU A 65 1.24 -3.92 -5.23
CA LEU A 65 1.57 -3.13 -4.04
C LEU A 65 2.38 -3.95 -3.02
N VAL A 66 2.09 -5.25 -2.89
CA VAL A 66 2.89 -6.18 -2.07
C VAL A 66 4.31 -6.34 -2.63
N GLU A 67 4.48 -6.41 -3.96
CA GLU A 67 5.82 -6.46 -4.57
C GLU A 67 6.66 -5.21 -4.26
N LEU A 68 6.02 -4.07 -3.99
CA LEU A 68 6.69 -2.83 -3.55
C LEU A 68 7.06 -2.83 -2.05
N GLY A 69 6.69 -3.89 -1.33
CA GLY A 69 7.02 -4.10 0.08
C GLY A 69 5.97 -3.59 1.07
N TYR A 70 4.74 -3.34 0.63
CA TYR A 70 3.64 -2.99 1.52
C TYR A 70 2.85 -4.24 1.93
N PHE A 71 2.24 -4.18 3.11
CA PHE A 71 1.29 -5.18 3.58
C PHE A 71 -0.14 -4.67 3.34
N VAL A 72 -0.99 -5.53 2.78
CA VAL A 72 -2.42 -5.24 2.56
C VAL A 72 -3.23 -6.23 3.40
N ASP A 73 -4.01 -5.71 4.34
CA ASP A 73 -4.84 -6.54 5.21
C ASP A 73 -5.93 -7.26 4.40
N GLY A 74 -6.12 -8.55 4.66
CA GLY A 74 -7.04 -9.41 3.91
C GLY A 74 -6.57 -9.84 2.51
N PHE A 75 -5.33 -9.51 2.10
CA PHE A 75 -4.72 -10.03 0.88
C PHE A 75 -3.62 -11.04 1.22
N GLU A 76 -3.85 -12.31 0.91
CA GLU A 76 -2.85 -13.38 1.03
C GLU A 76 -2.31 -13.75 -0.35
N PRO A 77 -1.03 -13.44 -0.67
CA PRO A 77 -0.40 -13.91 -1.89
C PRO A 77 -0.31 -15.45 -1.87
N GLU A 78 -0.56 -16.11 -3.01
CA GLU A 78 -0.58 -17.57 -3.11
C GLU A 78 0.76 -18.26 -2.71
N ASP A 79 1.86 -17.50 -2.66
CA ASP A 79 3.23 -18.00 -2.38
C ASP A 79 3.83 -17.49 -1.05
N CYS A 80 3.05 -16.94 -0.14
CA CYS A 80 3.57 -16.58 1.19
C CYS A 80 3.58 -17.81 2.11
N ASP A 81 4.71 -18.54 2.12
CA ASP A 81 5.06 -19.44 3.23
C ASP A 81 4.90 -18.68 4.55
N SER A 82 3.82 -19.00 5.25
CA SER A 82 3.33 -18.32 6.45
C SER A 82 4.24 -18.58 7.65
N HIS A 83 5.40 -17.94 7.68
CA HIS A 83 6.32 -17.98 8.82
C HIS A 83 6.72 -16.56 9.21
N GLY A 84 5.82 -15.80 9.85
CA GLY A 84 6.23 -14.54 10.46
C GLY A 84 5.15 -13.54 10.83
N GLY A 85 4.01 -13.98 11.37
CA GLY A 85 3.10 -13.05 12.03
C GLY A 85 3.69 -12.52 13.35
N CYS A 86 3.58 -11.22 13.60
CA CYS A 86 3.91 -10.60 14.89
C CYS A 86 2.87 -11.04 15.93
N ARG A 87 3.18 -12.07 16.73
CA ARG A 87 2.23 -12.57 17.72
C ARG A 87 1.95 -11.60 18.88
N ASP A 88 2.81 -10.60 19.09
CA ASP A 88 2.76 -9.73 20.28
C ASP A 88 2.99 -8.23 20.01
N GLY A 89 2.79 -7.74 18.79
CA GLY A 89 2.82 -6.29 18.51
C GLY A 89 4.21 -5.61 18.50
N ALA A 90 5.30 -6.37 18.32
CA ALA A 90 6.66 -5.85 18.24
C ALA A 90 7.26 -5.99 16.82
N CYS A 91 6.64 -5.34 15.83
CA CYS A 91 7.22 -5.30 14.49
C CYS A 91 8.51 -4.45 14.49
N GLY A 92 9.66 -5.05 14.19
CA GLY A 92 10.94 -4.34 13.97
C GLY A 92 12.15 -4.79 14.78
N VAL A 93 12.06 -5.79 15.67
CA VAL A 93 13.24 -6.31 16.40
C VAL A 93 13.68 -7.65 15.81
N ARG A 94 14.94 -7.75 15.35
CA ARG A 94 15.56 -9.04 15.00
C ARG A 94 15.55 -9.93 16.24
N GLN A 95 14.79 -11.02 16.19
CA GLN A 95 14.85 -12.05 17.23
C GLN A 95 16.19 -12.80 17.10
N PRO A 96 16.97 -12.94 18.18
CA PRO A 96 18.15 -13.80 18.16
C PRO A 96 17.73 -15.27 18.04
N ALA A 97 18.60 -16.05 17.40
CA ALA A 97 18.41 -17.47 17.11
C ALA A 97 18.31 -18.35 18.37
#